data_AF-A0A9W7EP50-F1
#
_entry.id   AF-A0A9W7EP50-F1
#
_cell.length_a   1.000
_cell.length_b   1.000
_cell.length_c   1.000
_cell.angle_alpha   90.00
_cell.angle_beta   90.00
_cell.angle_gamma   90.00
#
_symmetry.space_group_name_H-M   'P 1'
#
loop_
_entity.id
_entity.type
_entity.pdbx_description
1 polymer ?
#
loop_
_entity_poly.entity_id
_entity_poly.type
_entity_poly.pdbx_seq_one_letter_code
_entity_poly.pdbx_strand_id
1 'polypeptide(L)'
;MKTQNYDAFVFLNDGVTGPIAPSYMPHDWHWVIAFVERLRGGVGLVGTSIVCLPKEDKGGLGPKVEGFAFSLSSHALGIARSKGTSFQQHKTKVSAILDGEYNLTTVLLSNGVKIDCLLKAYQGVDWTEKSQWSCNDQKHPSRSGSYFGTSFHPMEVLFHKSQWANKESVNEKVLDMYVKMTDDAQTRRFEHSPPRKP
;
A
#
# COMPACT_ATOMS: atom_id res chain seq x y z
N MET A 1 6.89 10.42 29.03
CA MET A 1 5.81 10.56 28.04
C MET A 1 5.10 9.21 27.99
N LYS A 2 3.85 9.09 28.46
CA LYS A 2 3.07 7.85 28.33
C LYS A 2 2.83 7.62 26.84
N THR A 3 3.53 6.67 26.23
CA THR A 3 3.22 6.23 24.87
C THR A 3 1.87 5.55 24.92
N GLN A 4 0.83 6.16 24.34
CA GLN A 4 -0.36 5.39 23.99
C GLN A 4 0.11 4.28 23.04
N ASN A 5 -0.19 3.03 23.38
CA ASN A 5 0.11 1.90 22.51
C ASN A 5 -0.91 1.93 21.37
N TYR A 6 -0.46 2.22 20.15
CA TYR A 6 -1.29 2.08 18.96
C TYR A 6 -1.40 0.60 18.57
N ASP A 7 -2.59 0.16 18.18
CA ASP A 7 -2.84 -1.20 17.69
C ASP A 7 -2.35 -1.40 16.25
N ALA A 8 -2.36 -0.32 15.46
CA ALA A 8 -1.93 -0.31 14.08
C ALA A 8 -1.16 0.97 13.73
N PHE A 9 -0.27 0.85 12.75
CA PHE A 9 0.57 1.92 12.23
C PHE A 9 0.41 1.95 10.72
N VAL A 10 0.15 3.12 10.14
CA VAL A 10 0.05 3.29 8.68
C VAL A 10 1.21 4.13 8.19
N PHE A 11 1.86 3.65 7.13
CA PHE A 11 3.01 4.27 6.49
C PHE A 11 2.64 4.66 5.07
N LEU A 12 2.95 5.90 4.71
CA LEU A 12 2.71 6.45 3.39
C LEU A 12 4.02 7.04 2.86
N ASN A 13 4.37 6.69 1.63
CA ASN A 13 5.42 7.37 0.90
C ASN A 13 4.92 8.75 0.45
N ASP A 14 5.81 9.73 0.38
CA ASP A 14 5.51 11.09 -0.10
C ASP A 14 5.14 11.16 -1.60
N GLY A 15 5.45 10.11 -2.37
CA GLY A 15 5.18 10.03 -3.80
C GLY A 15 3.86 9.35 -4.19
N VAL A 16 2.89 9.20 -3.28
CA VAL A 16 1.55 8.67 -3.62
C VAL A 16 0.51 9.78 -3.71
N THR A 17 -0.49 9.58 -4.56
CA THR A 17 -1.67 10.45 -4.67
C THR A 17 -2.86 9.77 -4.01
N GLY A 18 -3.51 10.45 -3.06
CA GLY A 18 -4.71 9.95 -2.38
C GLY A 18 -5.02 10.65 -1.07
N PRO A 19 -6.03 10.18 -0.31
CA PRO A 19 -6.86 9.01 -0.62
C PRO A 19 -7.86 9.28 -1.76
N ILE A 20 -7.97 8.35 -2.70
CA ILE A 20 -8.99 8.35 -3.76
C ILE A 20 -10.01 7.29 -3.39
N ALA A 21 -11.23 7.73 -3.06
CA ALA A 21 -12.33 6.87 -2.69
C ALA A 21 -13.59 7.18 -3.51
N PRO A 22 -14.46 6.20 -3.77
CA PRO A 22 -15.74 6.46 -4.43
C PRO A 22 -16.62 7.41 -3.62
N SER A 23 -17.42 8.24 -4.31
CA SER A 23 -18.32 9.23 -3.68
C SER A 23 -19.46 8.61 -2.87
N TYR A 24 -19.73 7.33 -3.06
CA TYR A 24 -20.75 6.57 -2.32
C TYR A 24 -20.21 5.92 -1.03
N MET A 25 -18.94 6.13 -0.67
CA MET A 25 -18.45 5.71 0.65
C MET A 25 -19.19 6.48 1.75
N PRO A 26 -19.47 5.85 2.90
CA PRO A 26 -20.14 6.53 4.01
C PRO A 26 -19.42 7.81 4.42
N HIS A 27 -20.17 8.84 4.80
CA HIS A 27 -19.59 10.15 5.17
C HIS A 27 -18.64 10.10 6.35
N ASP A 28 -18.85 9.16 7.26
CA ASP A 28 -18.04 8.88 8.46
C ASP A 28 -16.94 7.82 8.20
N TRP A 29 -16.87 7.27 7.00
CA TRP A 29 -15.83 6.29 6.66
C TRP A 29 -14.46 6.96 6.54
N HIS A 30 -13.49 6.46 7.31
CA HIS A 30 -12.12 6.95 7.30
C HIS A 30 -11.22 6.02 6.49
N TRP A 31 -10.38 6.57 5.60
CA TRP A 31 -9.54 5.79 4.67
C TRP A 31 -8.64 4.75 5.33
N VAL A 32 -8.21 5.00 6.57
CA VAL A 32 -7.40 4.07 7.38
C VAL A 32 -8.10 2.72 7.55
N ILE A 33 -9.44 2.71 7.61
CA ILE A 33 -10.27 1.51 7.77
C ILE A 33 -9.94 0.46 6.70
N ALA A 34 -9.68 0.88 5.45
CA ALA A 34 -9.32 -0.02 4.36
C ALA A 34 -8.09 -0.89 4.65
N PHE A 35 -7.16 -0.37 5.46
CA PHE A 35 -5.95 -1.07 5.87
C PHE A 35 -6.15 -1.81 7.19
N VAL A 36 -6.66 -1.13 8.23
CA VAL A 36 -6.64 -1.67 9.59
C VAL A 36 -7.67 -2.77 9.84
N GLU A 37 -8.83 -2.75 9.17
CA GLU A 37 -9.80 -3.85 9.32
C GLU A 37 -9.28 -5.18 8.77
N ARG A 38 -8.25 -5.13 7.93
CA ARG A 38 -7.61 -6.31 7.33
C ARG A 38 -6.48 -6.85 8.20
N LEU A 39 -6.03 -6.12 9.24
CA LEU A 39 -5.08 -6.58 10.26
C LEU A 39 -5.75 -7.52 11.29
N ARG A 40 -6.37 -8.60 10.79
CA ARG A 40 -7.11 -9.58 11.59
C ARG A 40 -6.78 -11.00 11.14
N GLY A 41 -7.14 -12.00 11.96
CA GLY A 41 -6.92 -13.41 11.60
C GLY A 41 -5.45 -13.78 11.37
N GLY A 42 -4.53 -13.13 12.10
CA GLY A 42 -3.08 -13.33 11.96
C GLY A 42 -2.41 -12.48 10.88
N VAL A 43 -3.17 -11.67 10.12
CA VAL A 43 -2.59 -10.68 9.20
C VAL A 43 -1.97 -9.54 9.99
N GLY A 44 -0.67 -9.32 9.79
CA GLY A 44 0.09 -8.27 10.47
C GLY A 44 0.63 -7.17 9.55
N LEU A 45 0.55 -7.35 8.24
CA LEU A 45 0.96 -6.37 7.24
C LEU A 45 -0.08 -6.31 6.12
N VAL A 46 -0.60 -5.12 5.83
CA VAL A 46 -1.55 -4.88 4.74
C VAL A 46 -0.98 -3.82 3.82
N GLY A 47 -0.70 -4.18 2.59
CA GLY A 47 -0.20 -3.27 1.56
C GLY A 47 -1.29 -2.72 0.66
N THR A 48 -0.92 -1.75 -0.15
CA THR A 48 -1.73 -1.39 -1.32
C THR A 48 -1.69 -2.49 -2.37
N SER A 49 -0.51 -3.04 -2.63
CA SER A 49 -0.26 -4.10 -3.59
C SER A 49 0.82 -5.07 -3.10
N ILE A 50 0.85 -6.25 -3.72
CA ILE A 50 1.88 -7.28 -3.52
C ILE A 50 2.49 -7.62 -4.87
N VAL A 51 3.81 -7.73 -4.93
CA VAL A 51 4.53 -8.33 -6.06
C VAL A 51 5.05 -9.70 -5.66
N CYS A 52 4.98 -10.68 -6.54
CA CYS A 52 5.71 -11.94 -6.37
C CYS A 52 7.04 -11.86 -7.13
N LEU A 53 8.16 -11.90 -6.41
CA LEU A 53 9.48 -11.87 -7.04
C LEU A 53 9.90 -13.27 -7.51
N PRO A 54 10.58 -13.38 -8.67
CA PRO A 54 11.18 -14.62 -9.12
C PRO A 54 12.42 -14.99 -8.28
N LYS A 55 12.91 -16.23 -8.43
CA LYS A 55 14.05 -16.73 -7.65
C LYS A 55 15.34 -15.97 -7.95
N GLU A 56 15.46 -15.46 -9.16
CA GLU A 56 16.62 -14.75 -9.69
C GLU A 56 16.67 -13.29 -9.22
N ASP A 57 15.57 -12.77 -8.66
CA ASP A 57 15.55 -11.41 -8.10
C ASP A 57 16.37 -11.35 -6.80
N LYS A 58 17.11 -10.25 -6.61
CA LYS A 58 17.92 -10.02 -5.41
C LYS A 58 17.09 -9.94 -4.13
N GLY A 59 15.81 -9.62 -4.23
CA GLY A 59 14.84 -9.63 -3.12
C GLY A 59 14.41 -11.04 -2.68
N GLY A 60 14.79 -12.06 -3.44
CA GLY A 60 14.45 -13.46 -3.18
C GLY A 60 13.01 -13.81 -3.56
N LEU A 61 12.81 -15.08 -3.90
CA LEU A 61 11.53 -15.65 -4.30
C LEU A 61 10.42 -15.31 -3.29
N GLY A 62 9.25 -14.94 -3.81
CA GLY A 62 8.01 -14.86 -3.03
C GLY A 62 7.41 -13.46 -2.97
N PRO A 63 6.29 -13.31 -2.24
CA PRO A 63 5.55 -12.07 -2.18
C PRO A 63 6.32 -11.00 -1.43
N LYS A 64 6.17 -9.75 -1.87
CA LYS A 64 6.62 -8.53 -1.22
C LYS A 64 5.50 -7.50 -1.29
N VAL A 65 5.07 -7.00 -0.14
CA VAL A 65 4.21 -5.82 -0.08
C VAL A 65 5.01 -4.62 -0.57
N GLU A 66 4.45 -3.87 -1.52
CA GLU A 66 5.12 -2.69 -2.08
C GLU A 66 5.05 -1.50 -1.10
N GLY A 67 6.18 -0.85 -0.87
CA GLY A 67 6.44 0.03 0.28
C GLY A 67 5.87 1.44 0.20
N PHE A 68 4.92 1.71 -0.70
CA PHE A 68 4.43 3.08 -0.94
C PHE A 68 3.19 3.46 -0.11
N ALA A 69 2.37 2.49 0.30
CA ALA A 69 1.29 2.69 1.25
C ALA A 69 0.91 1.35 1.88
N PHE A 70 1.13 1.22 3.20
CA PHE A 70 0.90 -0.02 3.93
C PHE A 70 0.63 0.21 5.41
N SER A 71 0.06 -0.78 6.09
CA SER A 71 -0.14 -0.78 7.53
C SER A 71 0.45 -2.00 8.23
N LEU A 72 0.90 -1.82 9.46
CA LEU A 72 1.37 -2.89 10.35
C LEU A 72 0.52 -2.95 11.61
N SER A 73 0.25 -4.17 12.10
CA SER A 73 -0.19 -4.33 13.49
C SER A 73 0.95 -4.04 14.45
N SER A 74 0.63 -3.66 15.68
CA SER A 74 1.62 -3.40 16.74
C SER A 74 2.57 -4.59 16.95
N HIS A 75 2.01 -5.81 16.92
CA HIS A 75 2.78 -7.05 17.00
C HIS A 75 3.75 -7.22 15.83
N ALA A 76 3.29 -7.03 14.58
CA ALA A 76 4.12 -7.16 13.39
C ALA A 76 5.23 -6.10 13.35
N LEU A 77 4.93 -4.85 13.75
CA LEU A 77 5.95 -3.81 13.89
C LEU A 77 7.01 -4.21 14.93
N GLY A 78 6.63 -4.81 16.05
CA GLY A 78 7.56 -5.35 17.04
C GLY A 78 8.51 -6.41 16.47
N ILE A 79 7.98 -7.34 15.66
CA ILE A 79 8.79 -8.35 14.96
C ILE A 79 9.74 -7.68 13.96
N ALA A 80 9.23 -6.80 13.11
CA ALA A 80 10.02 -6.11 12.08
C ALA A 80 11.19 -5.32 12.69
N ARG A 81 10.98 -4.65 13.84
CA ARG A 81 12.03 -3.89 14.53
C ARG A 81 13.05 -4.75 15.26
N SER A 82 12.65 -5.92 15.77
CA SER A 82 13.53 -6.80 16.56
C SER A 82 14.31 -7.80 15.72
N LYS A 83 13.74 -8.26 14.60
CA LYS A 83 14.31 -9.33 13.76
C LYS A 83 14.63 -8.90 12.33
N GLY A 84 14.16 -7.72 11.91
CA GLY A 84 14.34 -7.20 10.57
C GLY A 84 15.21 -5.95 10.53
N THR A 85 15.39 -5.46 9.31
CA THR A 85 16.18 -4.27 8.99
C THR A 85 15.33 -3.13 8.43
N SER A 86 14.03 -3.36 8.21
CA SER A 86 13.10 -2.42 7.54
C SER A 86 13.00 -1.02 8.14
N PHE A 87 13.24 -0.90 9.44
CA PHE A 87 13.18 0.37 10.18
C PHE A 87 14.57 0.87 10.60
N GLN A 88 15.60 0.46 9.86
CA GLN A 88 16.98 0.91 10.04
C GLN A 88 17.37 1.88 8.92
N GLN A 89 18.45 2.63 9.13
CA GLN A 89 18.98 3.51 8.10
C GLN A 89 19.78 2.69 7.07
N HIS A 90 19.42 2.83 5.80
CA HIS A 90 20.11 2.18 4.68
C HIS A 90 20.94 3.18 3.89
N LYS A 91 22.19 2.82 3.56
CA LYS A 91 23.14 3.73 2.90
C LYS A 91 22.81 4.00 1.43
N THR A 92 22.15 3.06 0.78
CA THR A 92 21.86 3.12 -0.66
C THR A 92 20.39 2.85 -0.94
N LYS A 93 19.90 3.34 -2.09
CA LYS A 93 18.56 3.03 -2.57
C LYS A 93 18.35 1.52 -2.74
N VAL A 94 19.37 0.78 -3.21
CA VAL A 94 19.27 -0.67 -3.38
C VAL A 94 19.10 -1.37 -2.04
N SER A 95 19.91 -1.03 -1.02
CA SER A 95 19.74 -1.58 0.33
C SER A 95 18.41 -1.17 0.96
N ALA A 96 17.90 0.05 0.68
CA ALA A 96 16.59 0.45 1.18
C ALA A 96 15.45 -0.37 0.56
N ILE A 97 15.62 -0.88 -0.67
CA ILE A 97 14.66 -1.79 -1.29
C ILE A 97 14.81 -3.20 -0.73
N LEU A 98 16.02 -3.77 -0.77
CA LEU A 98 16.26 -5.16 -0.40
C LEU A 98 16.14 -5.39 1.12
N ASP A 99 16.90 -4.61 1.90
CA ASP A 99 16.98 -4.73 3.35
C ASP A 99 15.89 -3.91 4.05
N GLY A 100 15.28 -2.97 3.33
CA GLY A 100 14.18 -2.17 3.84
C GLY A 100 12.82 -2.80 3.51
N GLU A 101 12.34 -2.49 2.31
CA GLU A 101 11.01 -2.84 1.80
C GLU A 101 10.78 -4.36 1.70
N TYR A 102 11.68 -5.09 1.04
CA TYR A 102 11.51 -6.52 0.81
C TYR A 102 11.75 -7.36 2.07
N ASN A 103 12.71 -6.94 2.90
CA ASN A 103 12.97 -7.58 4.19
C ASN A 103 11.73 -7.58 5.08
N LEU A 104 10.89 -6.54 5.03
CA LEU A 104 9.70 -6.42 5.87
C LEU A 104 8.78 -7.63 5.69
N THR A 105 8.44 -7.92 4.43
CA THR A 105 7.55 -9.05 4.11
C THR A 105 8.22 -10.38 4.44
N THR A 106 9.50 -10.54 4.09
CA THR A 106 10.27 -11.76 4.31
C THR A 106 10.37 -12.11 5.80
N VAL A 107 10.72 -11.15 6.64
CA VAL A 107 10.85 -11.34 8.10
C VAL A 107 9.50 -11.68 8.72
N LEU A 108 8.42 -10.99 8.32
CA LEU A 108 7.10 -11.25 8.88
C LEU A 108 6.59 -12.66 8.52
N LEU A 109 6.66 -13.06 7.25
CA LEU A 109 6.25 -14.41 6.83
C LEU A 109 7.10 -15.50 7.51
N SER A 110 8.41 -15.28 7.65
CA SER A 110 9.31 -16.24 8.32
C SER A 110 9.04 -16.37 9.82
N ASN A 111 8.26 -15.45 10.40
CA ASN A 111 7.82 -15.47 11.79
C ASN A 111 6.32 -15.80 11.93
N GLY A 112 5.70 -16.39 10.90
CA GLY A 112 4.31 -16.85 10.93
C GLY A 112 3.27 -15.74 10.87
N VAL A 113 3.66 -14.50 10.52
CA VAL A 113 2.74 -13.38 10.34
C VAL A 113 2.21 -13.40 8.91
N LYS A 114 0.88 -13.37 8.75
CA LYS A 114 0.24 -13.30 7.43
C LYS A 114 0.28 -11.88 6.87
N ILE A 115 0.16 -11.76 5.55
CA ILE A 115 0.09 -10.47 4.84
C ILE A 115 -1.18 -10.41 3.97
N ASP A 116 -1.62 -9.22 3.60
CA ASP A 116 -2.75 -8.99 2.68
C ASP A 116 -2.53 -7.68 1.89
N CYS A 117 -3.38 -7.39 0.90
CA CYS A 117 -3.36 -6.10 0.20
C CYS A 117 -4.71 -5.69 -0.41
N LEU A 118 -4.79 -4.43 -0.85
CA LEU A 118 -6.04 -3.84 -1.36
C LEU A 118 -6.57 -4.46 -2.66
N LEU A 119 -5.69 -5.04 -3.47
CA LEU A 119 -6.03 -5.56 -4.81
C LEU A 119 -7.15 -6.60 -4.80
N LYS A 120 -8.13 -6.39 -5.69
CA LYS A 120 -9.29 -7.25 -5.85
C LYS A 120 -8.90 -8.66 -6.27
N ALA A 121 -7.94 -8.78 -7.19
CA ALA A 121 -7.47 -10.07 -7.70
C ALA A 121 -6.80 -10.94 -6.62
N TYR A 122 -6.38 -10.34 -5.51
CA TYR A 122 -5.61 -10.99 -4.45
C TYR A 122 -6.42 -11.25 -3.17
N GLN A 123 -7.73 -10.97 -3.21
CA GLN A 123 -8.62 -11.21 -2.09
C GLN A 123 -8.65 -12.70 -1.73
N GLY A 124 -8.38 -13.02 -0.47
CA GLY A 124 -8.44 -14.39 0.05
C GLY A 124 -7.24 -15.26 -0.29
N VAL A 125 -6.20 -14.71 -0.94
CA VAL A 125 -4.95 -15.45 -1.20
C VAL A 125 -4.19 -15.65 0.12
N ASP A 126 -3.85 -16.90 0.45
CA ASP A 126 -2.95 -17.17 1.56
C ASP A 126 -1.49 -17.12 1.08
N TRP A 127 -0.83 -16.02 1.41
CA TRP A 127 0.56 -15.76 1.01
C TRP A 127 1.59 -16.60 1.76
N THR A 128 1.21 -17.37 2.78
CA THR A 128 2.10 -18.39 3.36
C THR A 128 2.28 -19.60 2.45
N GLU A 129 1.35 -19.80 1.49
CA GLU A 129 1.40 -20.91 0.54
C GLU A 129 2.30 -20.59 -0.65
N LYS A 130 3.41 -21.32 -0.77
CA LYS A 130 4.39 -21.14 -1.85
C LYS A 130 3.80 -21.34 -3.25
N SER A 131 2.71 -22.08 -3.37
CA SER A 131 1.99 -22.24 -4.64
C SER A 131 1.41 -20.93 -5.19
N GLN A 132 1.25 -19.91 -4.33
CA GLN A 132 0.76 -18.57 -4.70
C GLN A 132 1.90 -17.62 -5.14
N TRP A 133 3.16 -18.02 -5.02
CA TRP A 133 4.32 -17.13 -5.19
C TRP A 133 4.72 -16.88 -6.66
N SER A 134 3.87 -17.27 -7.60
CA SER A 134 3.97 -16.93 -9.03
C SER A 134 2.87 -15.95 -9.46
N CYS A 135 2.34 -15.15 -8.52
CA CYS A 135 1.24 -14.24 -8.78
C CYS A 135 1.55 -13.23 -9.89
N ASN A 136 0.54 -12.93 -10.72
CA ASN A 136 0.58 -11.88 -11.75
C ASN A 136 1.82 -11.97 -12.68
N ASP A 137 2.16 -13.19 -13.12
CA ASP A 137 3.37 -13.47 -13.91
C ASP A 137 4.67 -12.89 -13.31
N GLN A 138 4.72 -12.75 -11.97
CA GLN A 138 5.82 -12.13 -11.24
C GLN A 138 6.11 -10.67 -11.65
N LYS A 139 5.10 -9.98 -12.18
CA LYS A 139 5.16 -8.56 -12.53
C LYS A 139 4.70 -7.72 -11.34
N HIS A 140 5.36 -6.59 -11.12
CA HIS A 140 4.91 -5.57 -10.17
C HIS A 140 3.56 -5.01 -10.60
N PRO A 141 2.45 -5.23 -9.88
CA PRO A 141 1.13 -4.74 -10.30
C PRO A 141 1.01 -3.22 -10.31
N SER A 142 1.89 -2.51 -9.59
CA SER A 142 1.93 -1.05 -9.56
C SER A 142 2.64 -0.39 -10.74
N ARG A 143 2.92 -1.13 -11.82
CA ARG A 143 3.52 -0.58 -13.06
C ARG A 143 2.46 -0.48 -14.16
N SER A 144 2.75 0.31 -15.19
CA SER A 144 1.85 0.50 -16.33
C SER A 144 1.63 -0.85 -17.04
N GLY A 145 0.36 -1.24 -17.21
CA GLY A 145 -0.05 -2.43 -17.98
C GLY A 145 0.33 -3.79 -17.36
N SER A 146 0.84 -3.81 -16.13
CA SER A 146 1.43 -5.01 -15.53
C SER A 146 0.52 -5.75 -14.56
N TYR A 147 -0.64 -5.20 -14.20
CA TYR A 147 -1.64 -5.84 -13.34
C TYR A 147 -2.64 -6.61 -14.21
N PHE A 148 -2.41 -7.91 -14.41
CA PHE A 148 -3.23 -8.79 -15.26
C PHE A 148 -3.50 -8.22 -16.67
N GLY A 149 -2.49 -7.58 -17.26
CA GLY A 149 -2.57 -6.97 -18.59
C GLY A 149 -3.20 -5.57 -18.62
N THR A 150 -3.51 -4.99 -17.46
CA THR A 150 -3.97 -3.62 -17.29
C THR A 150 -3.15 -2.87 -16.22
N SER A 151 -3.53 -1.64 -15.90
CA SER A 151 -3.01 -0.88 -14.75
C SER A 151 -4.07 -0.91 -13.64
N PHE A 152 -3.64 -1.08 -12.37
CA PHE A 152 -4.58 -1.03 -11.25
C PHE A 152 -5.32 0.32 -11.18
N HIS A 153 -6.63 0.30 -10.89
CA HIS A 153 -7.43 1.53 -10.93
C HIS A 153 -7.22 2.34 -9.63
N PRO A 154 -7.11 3.69 -9.66
CA PRO A 154 -6.91 4.49 -8.44
C PRO A 154 -7.91 4.23 -7.31
N MET A 155 -9.18 3.98 -7.63
CA MET A 155 -10.21 3.65 -6.64
C MET A 155 -10.06 2.25 -6.02
N GLU A 156 -9.30 1.35 -6.63
CA GLU A 156 -9.03 0.01 -6.06
C GLU A 156 -7.98 0.08 -4.94
N VAL A 157 -7.08 1.06 -5.02
CA VAL A 157 -5.84 1.10 -4.23
C VAL A 157 -5.77 2.22 -3.20
N LEU A 158 -6.73 3.16 -3.20
CA LEU A 158 -6.79 4.37 -2.36
C LEU A 158 -5.62 5.36 -2.53
N PHE A 159 -4.39 4.89 -2.35
CA PHE A 159 -3.16 5.66 -2.53
C PHE A 159 -2.43 5.12 -3.75
N HIS A 160 -2.46 5.89 -4.83
CA HIS A 160 -1.93 5.47 -6.11
C HIS A 160 -0.54 6.08 -6.35
N LYS A 161 0.43 5.24 -6.69
CA LYS A 161 1.76 5.67 -7.14
C LYS A 161 1.79 5.76 -8.66
N SER A 162 1.61 6.96 -9.19
CA SER A 162 1.62 7.22 -10.64
C SER A 162 3.02 7.20 -11.24
N GLN A 163 4.01 7.66 -10.48
CA GLN A 163 5.37 7.89 -10.97
C GLN A 163 6.36 6.86 -10.43
N TRP A 164 7.13 6.27 -11.35
CA TRP A 164 8.23 5.36 -11.04
C TRP A 164 9.46 5.76 -11.85
N ALA A 165 10.61 5.82 -11.19
CA ALA A 165 11.85 6.27 -11.83
C ALA A 165 12.15 5.48 -13.12
N ASN A 166 12.28 6.20 -14.24
CA ASN A 166 12.56 5.65 -15.57
C ASN A 166 11.50 4.66 -16.07
N LYS A 167 10.22 4.86 -15.72
CA LYS A 167 9.09 4.05 -16.18
C LYS A 167 7.98 4.97 -16.68
N GLU A 168 7.08 4.38 -17.48
CA GLU A 168 5.85 5.05 -17.89
C GLU A 168 4.97 5.33 -16.67
N SER A 169 4.31 6.49 -16.68
CA SER A 169 3.33 6.87 -15.67
C SER A 169 2.17 5.89 -15.65
N VAL A 170 1.69 5.54 -14.47
CA VAL A 170 0.54 4.66 -14.28
C VAL A 170 -0.71 5.50 -14.09
N ASN A 171 -1.67 5.39 -15.01
CA ASN A 171 -3.00 6.04 -14.92
C ASN A 171 -2.97 7.56 -14.62
N GLU A 172 -1.92 8.27 -15.03
CA GLU A 172 -1.73 9.70 -14.74
C GLU A 172 -2.92 10.56 -15.17
N LYS A 173 -3.38 10.40 -16.41
CA LYS A 173 -4.56 11.14 -16.92
C LYS A 173 -5.82 10.90 -16.09
N VAL A 174 -6.01 9.66 -15.62
CA VAL A 174 -7.18 9.29 -14.80
C VAL A 174 -7.06 9.93 -13.42
N LEU A 175 -5.86 9.96 -12.83
CA LEU A 175 -5.61 10.62 -11.56
C LEU A 175 -5.83 12.13 -11.64
N ASP A 176 -5.31 12.78 -12.68
CA ASP A 176 -5.50 14.22 -12.89
C ASP A 176 -6.99 14.57 -12.99
N MET A 177 -7.78 13.72 -13.66
CA MET A 177 -9.24 13.88 -13.70
C MET A 177 -9.87 13.80 -12.30
N TYR A 178 -9.48 12.83 -11.47
CA TYR A 178 -10.02 12.70 -10.11
C TYR A 178 -9.60 13.85 -9.18
N VAL A 179 -8.36 14.32 -9.29
CA VAL A 179 -7.87 15.48 -8.53
C VAL A 179 -8.67 16.72 -8.93
N LYS A 180 -8.76 17.00 -10.23
CA LYS A 180 -9.53 18.15 -10.74
C LYS A 180 -11.00 18.11 -10.30
N MET A 181 -11.66 16.96 -10.41
CA MET A 181 -13.06 16.80 -9.97
C MET A 181 -13.22 17.10 -8.48
N THR A 182 -12.23 16.77 -7.65
CA THR A 182 -12.22 17.02 -6.21
C THR A 182 -12.06 18.51 -5.93
N ASP A 183 -11.11 19.17 -6.58
CA ASP A 183 -10.85 20.61 -6.43
C ASP A 183 -12.05 21.45 -6.90
N ASP A 184 -12.64 21.10 -8.04
CA ASP A 184 -13.84 21.75 -8.58
C ASP A 184 -15.05 21.57 -7.63
N ALA A 185 -15.16 20.42 -6.96
CA ALA A 185 -16.21 20.18 -5.97
C ALA A 185 -15.99 20.97 -4.67
N GLN A 186 -14.75 21.10 -4.20
CA GLN A 186 -14.42 21.90 -3.03
C GLN A 186 -14.67 23.39 -3.29
N THR A 187 -14.21 23.92 -4.42
CA THR A 187 -14.39 25.32 -4.82
C THR A 187 -15.87 25.71 -4.80
N ARG A 188 -16.74 24.89 -5.41
CA ARG A 188 -18.19 25.11 -5.39
C ARG A 188 -18.79 25.15 -3.99
N ARG A 189 -18.27 24.38 -3.02
CA ARG A 189 -18.76 24.42 -1.62
C ARG A 189 -18.39 25.72 -0.92
N PHE A 190 -17.23 26.31 -1.22
CA PHE A 190 -16.82 27.59 -0.64
C PHE A 190 -17.63 28.76 -1.20
N GLU A 191 -17.98 28.73 -2.49
CA GLU A 191 -18.82 29.76 -3.12
C GLU A 191 -20.27 29.77 -2.60
N HIS A 192 -20.79 28.61 -2.17
CA HIS A 192 -22.17 28.46 -1.69
C HIS A 192 -22.31 28.46 -0.16
N SER A 193 -21.23 28.77 0.57
CA SER A 193 -21.29 28.87 2.04
C SER A 193 -21.91 30.21 2.44
N PRO A 194 -23.01 30.24 3.22
CA PRO A 194 -23.60 31.49 3.69
C PRO A 194 -22.58 32.27 4.52
N PRO A 195 -22.59 33.62 4.46
CA PRO A 195 -21.65 34.42 5.24
C PRO A 195 -21.78 34.07 6.73
N ARG A 196 -20.64 33.84 7.39
CA ARG A 196 -20.63 33.64 8.85
C ARG A 196 -21.24 34.89 9.48
N LYS A 197 -22.35 34.71 10.21
CA LYS A 197 -22.93 35.80 10.99
C LYS A 197 -21.90 36.28 12.01
N PRO A 198 -21.76 37.61 12.20
CA PRO A 198 -20.80 38.20 13.13
C PRO A 198 -21.06 37.78 14.58
#